data_AF-A0A5J5ARW5-F1
#
_entry.id   AF-A0A5J5ARW5-F1
#
_cell.length_a   1.000
_cell.length_b   1.000
_cell.length_c   1.000
_cell.angle_alpha   90.00
_cell.angle_beta   90.00
_cell.angle_gamma   90.00
#
_symmetry.space_group_name_H-M   'P 1'
#
loop_
_entity.id
_entity.type
_entity.pdbx_description
1 polymer ?
#
loop_
_entity_poly.entity_id
_entity_poly.type
_entity_poly.pdbx_seq_one_letter_code
_entity_poly.pdbx_strand_id
1 'polypeptide(L)'
;MLKSNFIKISLEPYVYVDGQSDKTLTLVLNIALNLSRGNILTLIFHFNLYVSNDQLTYTAERCPQLKRLVMPAWNRIKKAGICRAIRLWEDLESLTMPSIANPPYLMEEIAKNCKNFSELKIMGPFDIFFASTLVTFLPNLKVLSLRCSMLFKDALIIILDGLQHLEVLNISHCHLIGVPLHPSLRKILKELDESILQRASRLRKFFTCMEDSCIMCQRTRNDEGLMRRYKYEEGHWKAGEVQSLAL
;
A
#
# COMPACT_ATOMS: atom_id res chain seq x y z
N MET A 1 -2.76 30.39 26.58
CA MET A 1 -2.68 29.91 25.18
C MET A 1 -2.20 28.46 25.19
N LEU A 2 -3.06 27.52 24.82
CA LEU A 2 -2.70 26.12 24.61
C LEU A 2 -1.86 26.02 23.33
N LYS A 3 -0.59 25.62 23.44
CA LYS A 3 0.24 25.25 22.28
C LYS A 3 -0.30 23.91 21.74
N SER A 4 -0.95 23.95 20.59
CA SER A 4 -1.42 22.75 19.89
C SER A 4 -0.29 22.15 19.05
N ASN A 5 0.01 20.86 19.24
CA ASN A 5 0.99 20.11 18.47
C ASN A 5 0.28 19.47 17.26
N PHE A 6 0.10 20.21 16.17
CA PHE A 6 -0.45 19.69 14.92
C PHE A 6 0.65 19.39 13.91
N ILE A 7 0.46 18.36 13.09
CA ILE A 7 1.18 18.24 11.83
C ILE A 7 0.51 19.22 10.86
N LYS A 8 1.25 20.25 10.44
CA LYS A 8 0.74 21.28 9.53
C LYS A 8 0.60 20.69 8.13
N ILE A 9 -0.57 20.15 7.81
CA ILE A 9 -0.97 19.85 6.44
C ILE A 9 -1.64 21.09 5.83
N SER A 10 -1.51 21.25 4.51
CA SER A 10 -1.92 22.48 3.82
C SER A 10 -3.43 22.70 3.70
N LEU A 11 -4.26 21.69 4.00
CA LEU A 11 -5.73 21.77 3.93
C LEU A 11 -6.38 20.86 4.98
N GLU A 12 -7.59 21.24 5.40
CA GLU A 12 -8.43 20.53 6.37
C GLU A 12 -8.71 19.05 6.00
N PRO A 13 -8.98 18.18 7.00
CA PRO A 13 -9.02 18.50 8.43
C PRO A 13 -7.62 18.53 9.05
N TYR A 14 -7.31 19.59 9.78
CA TYR A 14 -6.08 19.67 10.59
C TYR A 14 -5.98 18.43 11.48
N VAL A 15 -4.87 17.73 11.39
CA VAL A 15 -4.68 16.49 12.13
C VAL A 15 -4.44 16.84 13.59
N TYR A 16 -5.47 16.64 14.40
CA TYR A 16 -5.35 16.59 15.85
C TYR A 16 -4.62 15.31 16.25
N VAL A 17 -3.32 15.42 16.52
CA VAL A 17 -2.57 14.39 17.25
C VAL A 17 -2.37 14.89 18.68
N ASP A 18 -3.47 14.97 19.43
CA ASP A 18 -3.38 15.17 20.87
C ASP A 18 -3.19 13.82 21.59
N GLY A 19 -2.70 13.85 22.83
CA GLY A 19 -2.56 12.64 23.63
C GLY A 19 -3.91 11.98 23.97
N GLN A 20 -5.04 12.66 23.77
CA GLN A 20 -6.37 12.12 24.06
C GLN A 20 -6.86 11.18 22.95
N SER A 21 -6.55 11.49 21.70
CA SER A 21 -6.78 10.64 20.54
C SER A 21 -6.01 9.32 20.67
N ASP A 22 -4.76 9.38 21.13
CA ASP A 22 -3.95 8.19 21.40
C ASP A 22 -4.55 7.33 22.51
N LYS A 23 -4.99 7.93 23.61
CA LYS A 23 -5.65 7.21 24.71
C LYS A 23 -6.94 6.55 24.22
N THR A 24 -7.72 7.25 23.42
CA THR A 24 -8.99 6.76 22.87
C THR A 24 -8.75 5.58 21.95
N LEU A 25 -7.81 5.69 21.01
CA LEU A 25 -7.47 4.58 20.11
C LEU A 25 -6.91 3.38 20.87
N THR A 26 -6.04 3.63 21.86
CA THR A 26 -5.49 2.56 22.72
C THR A 26 -6.60 1.84 23.48
N LEU A 27 -7.58 2.57 24.04
CA LEU A 27 -8.72 1.98 24.72
C LEU A 27 -9.57 1.13 23.77
N VAL A 28 -9.87 1.63 22.58
CA VAL A 28 -10.63 0.90 21.56
C VAL A 28 -9.91 -0.39 21.15
N LEU A 29 -8.61 -0.31 20.88
CA LEU A 29 -7.79 -1.49 20.57
C LEU A 29 -7.79 -2.48 21.75
N ASN A 30 -7.53 -2.01 22.97
CA ASN A 30 -7.55 -2.88 24.14
C ASN A 30 -8.88 -3.63 24.28
N ILE A 31 -10.01 -2.94 24.15
CA ILE A 31 -11.33 -3.57 24.29
C ILE A 31 -11.57 -4.57 23.14
N ALA A 32 -11.43 -4.13 21.89
CA ALA A 32 -11.73 -4.94 20.72
C ALA A 32 -10.85 -6.20 20.62
N LEU A 33 -9.55 -6.05 20.85
CA LEU A 33 -8.59 -7.14 20.74
C LEU A 33 -8.66 -8.12 21.93
N ASN A 34 -9.04 -7.66 23.12
CA ASN A 34 -9.30 -8.57 24.25
C ASN A 34 -10.56 -9.40 24.01
N LEU A 35 -11.64 -8.77 23.54
CA LEU A 35 -12.91 -9.46 23.29
C LEU A 35 -12.80 -10.51 22.20
N SER A 36 -11.93 -10.30 21.20
CA SER A 36 -11.72 -11.26 20.12
C SER A 36 -10.96 -12.52 20.52
N ARG A 37 -10.29 -12.51 21.68
CA ARG A 37 -9.49 -13.63 22.21
C ARG A 37 -8.44 -14.15 21.22
N GLY A 38 -7.83 -13.25 20.45
CA GLY A 38 -6.79 -13.59 19.48
C GLY A 38 -7.30 -14.12 18.13
N ASN A 39 -8.62 -14.23 17.93
CA ASN A 39 -9.21 -14.79 16.70
C ASN A 39 -9.36 -13.76 15.55
N ILE A 40 -8.68 -12.61 15.64
CA ILE A 40 -8.75 -11.59 14.57
C ILE A 40 -7.86 -12.03 13.41
N LEU A 41 -8.50 -12.37 12.30
CA LEU A 41 -7.81 -12.73 11.05
C LEU A 41 -7.65 -11.55 10.10
N THR A 42 -8.47 -10.50 10.25
CA THR A 42 -8.42 -9.31 9.39
C THR A 42 -8.49 -8.06 10.22
N LEU A 43 -7.55 -7.15 9.97
CA LEU A 43 -7.48 -5.85 10.63
C LEU A 43 -7.35 -4.75 9.60
N ILE A 44 -8.27 -3.80 9.65
CA ILE A 44 -8.36 -2.69 8.69
C ILE A 44 -8.28 -1.39 9.47
N PHE A 45 -7.14 -0.72 9.39
CA PHE A 45 -7.02 0.63 9.88
C PHE A 45 -7.58 1.61 8.84
N HIS A 46 -8.36 2.56 9.32
CA HIS A 46 -8.77 3.68 8.47
C HIS A 46 -7.52 4.46 8.03
N PHE A 47 -7.46 4.89 6.77
CA PHE A 47 -6.25 5.53 6.22
C PHE A 47 -5.86 6.83 6.94
N ASN A 48 -6.84 7.56 7.48
CA ASN A 48 -6.65 8.76 8.29
C ASN A 48 -6.32 8.48 9.76
N LEU A 49 -6.18 7.21 10.17
CA LEU A 49 -5.84 6.88 11.55
C LEU A 49 -4.34 7.09 11.80
N TYR A 50 -3.99 7.61 12.98
CA TYR A 50 -2.60 7.92 13.34
C TYR A 50 -2.11 6.92 14.38
N VAL A 51 -1.69 5.74 13.93
CA VAL A 51 -1.25 4.64 14.81
C VAL A 51 0.19 4.85 15.27
N SER A 52 0.46 4.71 16.57
CA SER A 52 1.81 4.76 17.15
C SER A 52 2.54 3.42 17.07
N ASN A 53 3.85 3.41 17.33
CA ASN A 53 4.62 2.16 17.42
C ASN A 53 4.07 1.21 18.49
N ASP A 54 3.70 1.77 19.64
CA ASP A 54 3.21 0.99 20.79
C ASP A 54 1.85 0.37 20.48
N GLN A 55 0.96 1.14 19.85
CA GLN A 55 -0.35 0.65 19.41
C GLN A 55 -0.24 -0.45 18.35
N LEU A 56 0.66 -0.29 17.37
CA LEU A 56 0.90 -1.32 16.37
C LEU A 56 1.47 -2.59 17.00
N THR A 57 2.46 -2.44 17.88
CA THR A 57 3.13 -3.57 18.56
C THR A 57 2.14 -4.31 19.45
N TYR A 58 1.37 -3.59 20.28
CA TYR A 58 0.31 -4.17 21.08
C TYR A 58 -0.70 -4.95 20.22
N THR A 59 -1.09 -4.37 19.09
CA THR A 59 -2.03 -5.02 18.17
C THR A 59 -1.45 -6.31 17.60
N ALA A 60 -0.17 -6.30 17.25
CA ALA A 60 0.51 -7.48 16.74
C ALA A 60 0.60 -8.60 17.79
N GLU A 61 0.94 -8.26 19.04
CA GLU A 61 0.99 -9.21 20.15
C GLU A 61 -0.37 -9.82 20.49
N ARG A 62 -1.46 -9.08 20.29
CA ARG A 62 -2.83 -9.56 20.57
C ARG A 62 -3.49 -10.28 19.40
N CYS A 63 -2.96 -10.15 18.18
CA CYS A 63 -3.51 -10.79 16.98
C CYS A 63 -2.42 -11.56 16.22
N PRO A 64 -1.83 -12.61 16.81
CA PRO A 64 -0.73 -13.35 16.18
C PRO A 64 -1.16 -14.07 14.89
N GLN A 65 -2.43 -14.48 14.80
CA GLN A 65 -3.00 -15.21 13.65
C GLN A 65 -3.52 -14.28 12.54
N LEU A 66 -3.06 -13.03 12.49
CA LEU A 66 -3.54 -12.05 11.53
C LEU A 66 -3.14 -12.45 10.11
N LYS A 67 -4.12 -12.64 9.23
CA LYS A 67 -3.93 -13.01 7.82
C LYS A 67 -3.94 -11.81 6.89
N ARG A 68 -4.78 -10.81 7.19
CA ARG A 68 -4.97 -9.63 6.33
C ARG A 68 -4.83 -8.34 7.13
N LEU A 69 -3.97 -7.46 6.64
CA LEU A 69 -3.73 -6.15 7.25
C LEU A 69 -3.90 -5.03 6.22
N VAL A 70 -4.68 -4.01 6.59
CA VAL A 70 -4.68 -2.72 5.90
C VAL A 70 -4.13 -1.66 6.83
N MET A 71 -2.97 -1.13 6.47
CA MET A 71 -2.25 -0.13 7.24
C MET A 71 -2.81 1.28 7.00
N PRO A 72 -2.78 2.14 8.02
CA PRO A 72 -3.02 3.56 7.83
C PRO A 72 -1.80 4.24 7.16
N ALA A 73 -1.83 5.56 7.03
CA ALA A 73 -0.62 6.32 6.68
C ALA A 73 0.51 6.08 7.71
N TRP A 74 1.75 5.85 7.24
CA TRP A 74 2.92 5.50 8.06
C TRP A 74 3.56 6.67 8.82
N ASN A 75 2.83 7.76 8.99
CA ASN A 75 3.35 9.03 9.48
C ASN A 75 3.93 8.98 10.91
N ARG A 76 3.49 8.04 11.76
CA ARG A 76 3.94 7.93 13.18
C ARG A 76 4.65 6.63 13.52
N ILE A 77 4.63 5.66 12.61
CA ILE A 77 5.22 4.34 12.84
C ILE A 77 6.65 4.34 12.29
N LYS A 78 7.62 4.05 13.15
CA LYS A 78 9.03 3.93 12.80
C LYS A 78 9.30 2.57 12.17
N LYS A 79 10.35 2.48 11.34
CA LYS A 79 10.80 1.23 10.71
C LYS A 79 10.89 0.06 11.70
N ALA A 80 11.50 0.30 12.87
CA ALA A 80 11.66 -0.71 13.91
C ALA A 80 10.31 -1.25 14.45
N GLY A 81 9.30 -0.38 14.61
CA GLY A 81 7.96 -0.79 15.04
C GLY A 81 7.26 -1.64 13.99
N ILE A 82 7.40 -1.28 12.71
CA ILE A 82 6.88 -2.08 11.59
C ILE A 82 7.55 -3.46 11.57
N CYS A 83 8.89 -3.52 11.61
CA CYS A 83 9.60 -4.80 11.61
C CYS A 83 9.22 -5.67 12.81
N ARG A 84 9.08 -5.07 14.00
CA ARG A 84 8.66 -5.81 15.20
C ARG A 84 7.26 -6.41 15.03
N ALA A 85 6.31 -5.67 14.47
CA ALA A 85 4.96 -6.16 14.22
C ALA A 85 4.94 -7.29 13.18
N ILE A 86 5.65 -7.13 12.06
CA ILE A 86 5.74 -8.15 11.00
C ILE A 86 6.29 -9.48 11.52
N ARG A 87 7.27 -9.46 12.42
CA ARG A 87 7.81 -10.66 13.08
C ARG A 87 6.79 -11.45 13.89
N LEU A 88 5.70 -10.81 14.32
CA LEU A 88 4.66 -11.45 15.13
C LEU A 88 3.49 -11.96 14.28
N TRP A 89 3.41 -11.61 13.00
CA TRP A 89 2.34 -12.01 12.08
C TRP A 89 2.83 -13.06 11.09
N GLU A 90 3.17 -14.24 11.61
CA GLU A 90 3.71 -15.35 10.80
C GLU A 90 2.69 -15.86 9.76
N ASP A 91 1.40 -15.73 10.07
CA ASP A 91 0.28 -16.12 9.22
C ASP A 91 -0.16 -15.03 8.21
N LEU A 92 0.58 -13.92 8.10
CA LEU A 92 0.19 -12.82 7.22
C LEU A 92 0.23 -13.25 5.75
N GLU A 93 -0.92 -13.14 5.09
CA GLU A 93 -1.13 -13.51 3.69
C GLU A 93 -1.25 -12.26 2.79
N SER A 94 -1.84 -11.19 3.32
CA SER A 94 -2.26 -10.01 2.54
C SER A 94 -1.97 -8.69 3.25
N LEU A 95 -1.29 -7.77 2.57
CA LEU A 95 -0.96 -6.44 3.09
C LEU A 95 -1.40 -5.34 2.11
N THR A 96 -2.17 -4.37 2.61
CA THR A 96 -2.38 -3.08 1.94
C THR A 96 -1.65 -1.99 2.71
N MET A 97 -0.76 -1.27 2.05
CA MET A 97 0.06 -0.23 2.68
C MET A 97 0.23 1.02 1.80
N PRO A 98 0.48 2.20 2.40
CA PRO A 98 0.99 3.36 1.68
C PRO A 98 2.41 3.13 1.16
N SER A 99 2.91 4.04 0.33
CA SER A 99 4.29 4.01 -0.17
C SER A 99 5.34 4.21 0.92
N ILE A 100 6.53 3.70 0.65
CA ILE A 100 7.62 3.52 1.60
C ILE A 100 8.93 3.94 0.92
N ALA A 101 9.72 4.80 1.57
CA ALA A 101 10.91 5.37 0.94
C ALA A 101 12.06 4.35 0.75
N ASN A 102 12.09 3.29 1.56
CA ASN A 102 13.13 2.27 1.51
C ASN A 102 12.49 0.87 1.53
N PRO A 103 12.17 0.28 0.38
CA PRO A 103 11.48 -1.01 0.30
C PRO A 103 12.16 -2.20 1.01
N PRO A 104 13.50 -2.36 0.97
CA PRO A 104 14.15 -3.57 1.46
C PRO A 104 13.82 -3.95 2.90
N TYR A 105 13.82 -2.98 3.83
CA TYR A 105 13.66 -3.30 5.26
C TYR A 105 12.32 -3.97 5.58
N LEU A 106 11.26 -3.65 4.82
CA LEU A 106 9.95 -4.27 5.03
C LEU A 106 9.87 -5.58 4.26
N MET A 107 10.24 -5.58 2.98
CA MET A 107 10.09 -6.76 2.12
C MET A 107 10.94 -7.92 2.60
N GLU A 108 12.17 -7.65 3.04
CA GLU A 108 13.05 -8.66 3.64
C GLU A 108 12.45 -9.22 4.94
N GLU A 109 11.85 -8.36 5.77
CA GLU A 109 11.22 -8.80 7.02
C GLU A 109 9.95 -9.62 6.75
N ILE A 110 9.13 -9.27 5.76
CA ILE A 110 7.99 -10.09 5.32
C ILE A 110 8.48 -11.44 4.82
N ALA A 111 9.49 -11.46 3.93
CA ALA A 111 10.04 -12.68 3.36
C ALA A 111 10.56 -13.66 4.43
N LYS A 112 11.15 -13.13 5.52
CA LYS A 112 11.69 -13.94 6.62
C LYS A 112 10.62 -14.52 7.54
N ASN A 113 9.53 -13.79 7.79
CA ASN A 113 8.60 -14.12 8.87
C ASN A 113 7.22 -14.58 8.38
N CYS A 114 6.74 -14.11 7.22
CA CYS A 114 5.38 -14.34 6.73
C CYS A 114 5.37 -15.37 5.59
N LYS A 115 5.39 -16.67 5.92
CA LYS A 115 5.58 -17.76 4.94
C LYS A 115 4.44 -17.89 3.92
N ASN A 116 3.24 -17.43 4.30
CA ASN A 116 2.04 -17.51 3.47
C ASN A 116 1.77 -16.21 2.69
N PHE A 117 2.68 -15.24 2.74
CA PHE A 117 2.49 -13.94 2.12
C PHE A 117 2.38 -14.05 0.61
N SER A 118 1.28 -13.56 0.04
CA SER A 118 0.99 -13.72 -1.39
C SER A 118 0.25 -12.54 -2.02
N GLU A 119 -0.28 -11.60 -1.24
CA GLU A 119 -1.01 -10.45 -1.77
C GLU A 119 -0.49 -9.11 -1.24
N LEU A 120 -0.26 -8.18 -2.15
CA LEU A 120 0.26 -6.86 -1.82
C LEU A 120 -0.46 -5.76 -2.60
N LYS A 121 -0.95 -4.76 -1.88
CA LYS A 121 -1.43 -3.49 -2.44
C LYS A 121 -0.60 -2.35 -1.91
N ILE A 122 0.00 -1.58 -2.83
CA ILE A 122 0.83 -0.43 -2.51
C ILE A 122 0.35 0.78 -3.29
N MET A 123 0.41 1.95 -2.64
CA MET A 123 -0.05 3.20 -3.21
C MET A 123 1.01 4.28 -3.08
N GLY A 124 1.53 4.75 -4.21
CA GLY A 124 2.50 5.86 -4.33
C GLY A 124 3.56 5.57 -5.39
N PRO A 125 4.77 6.13 -5.29
CA PRO A 125 5.80 5.91 -6.31
C PRO A 125 6.26 4.45 -6.39
N PHE A 126 6.25 3.91 -7.60
CA PHE A 126 6.72 2.56 -7.92
C PHE A 126 7.77 2.62 -9.03
N ASP A 127 9.03 2.69 -8.62
CA ASP A 127 10.21 2.81 -9.47
C ASP A 127 10.94 1.46 -9.65
N ILE A 128 12.05 1.52 -10.40
CA ILE A 128 12.90 0.36 -10.67
C ILE A 128 13.45 -0.24 -9.38
N PHE A 129 13.86 0.59 -8.42
CA PHE A 129 14.42 0.11 -7.15
C PHE A 129 13.36 -0.66 -6.35
N PHE A 130 12.14 -0.15 -6.30
CA PHE A 130 11.02 -0.83 -5.68
C PHE A 130 10.71 -2.17 -6.37
N ALA A 131 10.62 -2.17 -7.70
CA ALA A 131 10.33 -3.37 -8.48
C ALA A 131 11.38 -4.47 -8.28
N SER A 132 12.66 -4.12 -8.39
CA SER A 132 13.77 -5.07 -8.17
C SER A 132 13.79 -5.61 -6.75
N THR A 133 13.50 -4.77 -5.75
CA THR A 133 13.39 -5.22 -4.36
C THR A 133 12.23 -6.21 -4.19
N LEU A 134 11.07 -5.93 -4.81
CA LEU A 134 9.91 -6.80 -4.74
C LEU A 134 10.20 -8.18 -5.34
N VAL A 135 10.81 -8.22 -6.53
CA VAL A 135 11.21 -9.47 -7.19
C VAL A 135 12.22 -10.25 -6.35
N THR A 136 13.18 -9.56 -5.73
CA THR A 136 14.24 -10.19 -4.94
C THR A 136 13.69 -10.86 -3.68
N PHE A 137 12.83 -10.16 -2.91
CA PHE A 137 12.40 -10.64 -1.60
C PHE A 137 11.05 -11.35 -1.61
N LEU A 138 10.16 -11.03 -2.54
CA LEU A 138 8.80 -11.58 -2.62
C LEU A 138 8.50 -12.22 -3.99
N PRO A 139 9.34 -13.17 -4.49
CA PRO A 139 9.19 -13.75 -5.83
C PRO A 139 7.91 -14.59 -6.01
N ASN A 140 7.33 -15.09 -4.91
CA ASN A 140 6.15 -15.96 -4.89
C ASN A 140 4.82 -15.18 -4.80
N LEU A 141 4.86 -13.84 -4.91
CA LEU A 141 3.68 -13.01 -4.84
C LEU A 141 2.68 -13.39 -5.95
N LYS A 142 1.42 -13.61 -5.57
CA LYS A 142 0.34 -14.01 -6.49
C LYS A 142 -0.52 -12.84 -6.93
N VAL A 143 -0.71 -11.86 -6.06
CA VAL A 143 -1.59 -10.71 -6.31
C VAL A 143 -0.84 -9.42 -6.01
N LEU A 144 -0.71 -8.55 -7.02
CA LEU A 144 -0.13 -7.22 -6.88
C LEU A 144 -1.11 -6.17 -7.37
N SER A 145 -1.41 -5.19 -6.51
CA SER A 145 -2.16 -3.99 -6.90
C SER A 145 -1.34 -2.73 -6.67
N LEU A 146 -1.10 -2.02 -7.77
CA LEU A 146 -0.47 -0.71 -7.83
C LEU A 146 -1.51 0.39 -8.14
N ARG A 147 -2.80 0.08 -8.00
CA ARG A 147 -3.91 0.99 -8.37
C ARG A 147 -3.67 2.41 -7.86
N CYS A 148 -3.91 3.41 -8.72
CA CYS A 148 -3.74 4.83 -8.40
C CYS A 148 -2.32 5.22 -7.92
N SER A 149 -1.28 4.60 -8.48
CA SER A 149 0.13 4.87 -8.18
C SER A 149 0.86 5.57 -9.33
N MET A 150 1.99 6.21 -9.03
CA MET A 150 2.98 6.54 -10.06
C MET A 150 3.75 5.26 -10.41
N LEU A 151 3.74 4.85 -11.67
CA LEU A 151 4.38 3.61 -12.12
C LEU A 151 5.34 3.91 -13.25
N PHE A 152 6.61 3.49 -13.11
CA PHE A 152 7.55 3.54 -14.22
C PHE A 152 7.38 2.33 -15.15
N LYS A 153 7.45 2.55 -16.46
CA LYS A 153 7.37 1.48 -17.46
C LYS A 153 8.39 0.38 -17.22
N ASP A 154 9.63 0.73 -16.94
CA ASP A 154 10.71 -0.24 -16.71
C ASP A 154 10.48 -1.04 -15.43
N ALA A 155 9.92 -0.41 -14.39
CA ALA A 155 9.51 -1.09 -13.18
C ALA A 155 8.39 -2.12 -13.45
N LEU A 156 7.42 -1.78 -14.30
CA LEU A 156 6.39 -2.71 -14.74
C LEU A 156 6.98 -3.92 -15.50
N ILE A 157 7.95 -3.68 -16.40
CA ILE A 157 8.64 -4.76 -17.11
C ILE A 157 9.36 -5.69 -16.13
N ILE A 158 10.10 -5.13 -15.16
CA ILE A 158 10.80 -5.90 -14.12
C ILE A 158 9.82 -6.79 -13.33
N ILE A 159 8.65 -6.29 -12.98
CA ILE A 159 7.63 -7.09 -12.28
C ILE A 159 7.10 -8.22 -13.16
N LEU A 160 6.77 -7.92 -14.41
CA LEU A 160 6.22 -8.91 -15.34
C LEU A 160 7.24 -10.02 -15.66
N ASP A 161 8.51 -9.67 -15.75
CA ASP A 161 9.60 -10.62 -16.04
C ASP A 161 10.13 -11.31 -14.77
N GLY A 162 9.99 -10.70 -13.59
CA GLY A 162 10.57 -11.21 -12.33
C GLY A 162 9.61 -12.02 -11.47
N LEU A 163 8.33 -11.64 -11.38
CA LEU A 163 7.35 -12.32 -10.53
C LEU A 163 6.65 -13.46 -11.27
N GLN A 164 7.35 -14.56 -11.50
CA GLN A 164 6.88 -15.69 -12.32
C GLN A 164 5.57 -16.33 -11.82
N HIS A 165 5.29 -16.25 -10.51
CA HIS A 165 4.06 -16.78 -9.90
C HIS A 165 2.91 -15.77 -9.80
N LEU A 166 3.08 -14.56 -10.32
CA LEU A 166 2.04 -13.54 -10.29
C LEU A 166 0.84 -13.98 -11.15
N GLU A 167 -0.34 -14.03 -10.54
CA GLU A 167 -1.60 -14.40 -11.19
C GLU A 167 -2.46 -13.16 -11.50
N VAL A 168 -2.42 -12.17 -10.62
CA VAL A 168 -3.25 -10.97 -10.70
C VAL A 168 -2.38 -9.72 -10.59
N LEU A 169 -2.45 -8.87 -11.61
CA LEU A 169 -1.84 -7.54 -11.58
C LEU A 169 -2.91 -6.48 -11.81
N ASN A 170 -2.94 -5.47 -10.95
CA ASN A 170 -3.81 -4.31 -11.10
C ASN A 170 -3.00 -3.03 -11.16
N ILE A 171 -2.97 -2.39 -12.34
CA ILE A 171 -2.36 -1.09 -12.61
C ILE A 171 -3.41 -0.04 -13.01
N SER A 172 -4.67 -0.27 -12.63
CA SER A 172 -5.77 0.64 -12.96
C SER A 172 -5.52 2.02 -12.37
N HIS A 173 -5.77 3.05 -13.18
CA HIS A 173 -5.62 4.45 -12.82
C HIS A 173 -4.19 4.85 -12.44
N CYS A 174 -3.17 4.08 -12.85
CA CYS A 174 -1.78 4.47 -12.63
C CYS A 174 -1.39 5.69 -13.48
N HIS A 175 -0.53 6.54 -12.93
CA HIS A 175 0.22 7.52 -13.69
C HIS A 175 1.47 6.86 -14.28
N LEU A 176 1.33 6.27 -15.47
CA LEU A 176 2.39 5.50 -16.12
C LEU A 176 3.40 6.43 -16.80
N ILE A 177 4.67 6.33 -16.37
CA ILE A 177 5.78 7.15 -16.83
C ILE A 177 6.71 6.30 -17.70
N GLY A 178 6.91 6.71 -18.95
CA GLY A 178 7.89 6.14 -19.85
C GLY A 178 9.30 6.71 -19.65
N VAL A 179 10.28 6.08 -20.30
CA VAL A 179 11.67 6.53 -20.32
C VAL A 179 11.74 7.98 -20.83
N PRO A 180 12.43 8.90 -20.13
CA PRO A 180 12.61 10.26 -20.61
C PRO A 180 13.42 10.24 -21.92
N LEU A 181 12.88 10.86 -22.98
CA LEU A 181 13.68 11.20 -24.17
C LEU A 181 14.72 12.29 -23.85
N HIS A 182 14.52 13.02 -22.75
CA HIS A 182 15.40 14.08 -22.23
C HIS A 182 15.23 14.21 -20.71
N PRO A 183 16.27 14.51 -19.91
CA PRO A 183 16.22 14.56 -18.44
C PRO A 183 15.09 15.42 -17.84
N SER A 184 14.58 16.38 -18.61
CA SER A 184 13.53 17.34 -18.22
C SER A 184 12.11 16.97 -18.68
N LEU A 185 11.92 15.92 -19.49
CA LEU A 185 10.61 15.55 -20.04
C LEU A 185 10.23 14.12 -19.69
N ARG A 186 9.40 13.97 -18.65
CA ARG A 186 8.71 12.70 -18.35
C ARG A 186 7.60 12.49 -19.39
N LYS A 187 7.68 11.41 -20.17
CA LYS A 187 6.61 11.03 -21.10
C LYS A 187 5.54 10.24 -20.36
N ILE A 188 4.36 10.83 -20.18
CA ILE A 188 3.20 10.12 -19.66
C ILE A 188 2.68 9.18 -20.77
N LEU A 189 2.54 7.90 -20.45
CA LEU A 189 2.01 6.90 -21.38
C LEU A 189 0.50 6.84 -21.23
N LYS A 190 -0.22 6.94 -22.36
CA LYS A 190 -1.68 6.84 -22.42
C LYS A 190 -2.18 5.43 -22.70
N GLU A 191 -1.29 4.58 -23.21
CA GLU A 191 -1.58 3.21 -23.60
C GLU A 191 -0.39 2.30 -23.26
N LEU A 192 -0.69 1.01 -23.17
CA LEU A 192 0.31 -0.04 -23.02
C LEU A 192 0.75 -0.49 -24.40
N ASP A 193 2.06 -0.67 -24.59
CA ASP A 193 2.56 -1.28 -25.82
C ASP A 193 2.34 -2.80 -25.85
N GLU A 194 2.44 -3.36 -27.06
CA GLU A 194 2.27 -4.79 -27.31
C GLU A 194 3.23 -5.66 -26.49
N SER A 195 4.44 -5.16 -26.21
CA SER A 195 5.46 -5.86 -25.44
C SER A 195 5.04 -6.08 -23.98
N ILE A 196 4.39 -5.09 -23.36
CA ILE A 196 3.80 -5.22 -22.02
C ILE A 196 2.59 -6.16 -22.05
N LEU A 197 1.71 -6.00 -23.05
CA LEU A 197 0.52 -6.85 -23.18
C LEU A 197 0.90 -8.33 -23.36
N GLN A 198 1.91 -8.61 -24.18
CA GLN A 198 2.44 -9.96 -24.39
C GLN A 198 2.99 -10.55 -23.09
N ARG A 199 3.77 -9.79 -22.31
CA ARG A 199 4.26 -10.24 -20.99
C ARG A 199 3.12 -10.50 -20.00
N ALA A 200 2.12 -9.63 -19.99
CA ALA A 200 0.96 -9.73 -19.11
C ALA A 200 0.00 -10.87 -19.51
N SER A 201 0.12 -11.43 -20.72
CA SER A 201 -0.76 -12.51 -21.21
C SER A 201 -0.72 -13.78 -20.36
N ARG A 202 0.37 -14.02 -19.61
CA ARG A 202 0.47 -15.13 -18.66
C ARG A 202 -0.37 -14.95 -17.39
N LEU A 203 -0.78 -13.72 -17.09
CA LEU A 203 -1.53 -13.40 -15.89
C LEU A 203 -2.97 -13.89 -16.04
N ARG A 204 -3.51 -14.48 -14.97
CA ARG A 204 -4.92 -14.88 -14.93
C ARG A 204 -5.85 -13.66 -15.02
N LYS A 205 -5.49 -12.55 -14.38
CA LYS A 205 -6.22 -11.27 -14.46
C LYS A 205 -5.27 -10.10 -14.54
N PHE A 206 -5.50 -9.23 -15.51
CA PHE A 206 -4.76 -7.98 -15.66
C PHE A 206 -5.74 -6.81 -15.73
N PHE A 207 -5.75 -5.98 -14.68
CA PHE A 207 -6.64 -4.82 -14.59
C PHE A 207 -5.91 -3.55 -14.99
N THR A 208 -6.49 -2.83 -15.95
CA THR A 208 -5.95 -1.58 -16.48
C THR A 208 -7.09 -0.56 -16.64
N CYS A 209 -6.75 0.71 -16.45
CA CYS A 209 -7.61 1.84 -16.80
C CYS A 209 -6.70 3.05 -16.99
N MET A 210 -6.70 3.61 -18.20
CA MET A 210 -5.86 4.76 -18.58
C MET A 210 -6.68 5.85 -19.30
N GLU A 211 -8.01 5.79 -19.17
CA GLU A 211 -8.94 6.66 -19.89
C GLU A 211 -8.92 8.11 -19.39
N ASP A 212 -8.99 9.05 -20.34
CA ASP A 212 -9.05 10.49 -20.06
C ASP A 212 -10.40 10.90 -19.43
N SER A 213 -11.47 10.15 -19.68
CA SER A 213 -12.82 10.33 -19.10
C SER A 213 -12.95 9.78 -17.67
N CYS A 214 -12.05 8.90 -17.24
CA CYS A 214 -12.15 8.26 -15.93
C CYS A 214 -11.74 9.24 -14.82
N ILE A 215 -12.65 9.51 -13.89
CA ILE A 215 -12.43 10.41 -12.75
C ILE A 215 -11.20 9.98 -11.93
N MET A 216 -10.98 8.68 -11.72
CA MET A 216 -9.83 8.18 -10.96
C MET A 216 -8.50 8.39 -11.70
N CYS A 217 -8.49 8.23 -13.02
CA CYS A 217 -7.32 8.53 -13.85
C CYS A 217 -7.00 10.03 -13.83
N GLN A 218 -8.03 10.88 -13.96
CA GLN A 218 -7.88 12.34 -13.87
C GLN A 218 -7.31 12.77 -12.51
N ARG A 219 -7.89 12.26 -11.40
CA ARG A 219 -7.42 12.52 -10.04
C ARG A 219 -5.95 12.11 -9.87
N THR A 220 -5.60 10.88 -10.28
CA THR A 220 -4.24 10.37 -10.14
C THR A 220 -3.23 11.18 -10.96
N ARG A 221 -3.59 11.66 -12.16
CA ARG A 221 -2.74 12.55 -12.96
C ARG A 221 -2.56 13.92 -12.31
N ASN A 222 -3.63 14.52 -11.79
CA ASN A 222 -3.58 15.82 -11.10
C ASN A 222 -2.77 15.76 -9.79
N ASP A 223 -2.70 14.58 -9.19
CA ASP A 223 -1.89 14.30 -8.02
C ASP A 223 -0.48 13.79 -8.37
N GLU A 224 -0.11 13.74 -9.64
CA GLU A 224 1.18 13.21 -10.11
C GLU A 224 1.46 11.79 -9.59
N GLY A 225 0.43 10.97 -9.40
CA GLY A 225 0.52 9.63 -8.81
C GLY A 225 0.84 9.59 -7.32
N LEU A 226 0.89 10.75 -6.65
CA LEU A 226 0.97 10.87 -5.19
C LEU A 226 -0.44 10.92 -4.62
N MET A 227 -1.00 9.75 -4.32
CA MET A 227 -2.40 9.63 -3.88
C MET A 227 -2.76 10.55 -2.70
N ARG A 228 -3.59 11.59 -2.95
CA ARG A 228 -4.11 12.50 -1.91
C ARG A 228 -5.55 12.17 -1.52
N ARG A 229 -5.75 11.01 -0.89
CA ARG A 229 -7.09 10.51 -0.49
C ARG A 229 -7.93 11.51 0.29
N TYR A 230 -7.30 12.31 1.14
CA TYR A 230 -7.98 13.33 1.94
C TYR A 230 -8.64 14.43 1.10
N LYS A 231 -8.27 14.59 -0.18
CA LYS A 231 -8.87 15.55 -1.11
C LYS A 231 -10.13 15.03 -1.82
N TYR A 232 -10.44 13.74 -1.68
CA TYR A 232 -11.50 13.08 -2.46
C TYR A 232 -12.49 12.36 -1.55
N GLU A 233 -13.67 12.05 -2.10
CA GLU A 233 -14.77 11.39 -1.41
C GLU A 233 -14.34 10.20 -0.52
N GLU A 234 -14.87 10.18 0.70
CA GLU A 234 -14.63 9.13 1.68
C GLU A 234 -15.15 7.77 1.17
N GLY A 235 -14.35 6.71 1.33
CA GLY A 235 -14.74 5.35 0.94
C GLY A 235 -14.26 4.84 -0.42
N HIS A 236 -13.84 5.70 -1.36
CA HIS A 236 -13.25 5.24 -2.65
C HIS A 236 -11.98 4.40 -2.50
N TRP A 237 -11.32 4.53 -1.36
CA TRP A 237 -10.17 3.71 -0.99
C TRP A 237 -10.53 2.26 -0.65
N LYS A 238 -11.79 1.99 -0.30
CA LYS A 238 -12.34 0.67 -0.01
C LYS A 238 -12.64 -0.11 -1.29
N ALA A 239 -13.04 0.60 -2.35
CA ALA A 239 -13.26 0.01 -3.66
C ALA A 239 -11.94 -0.47 -4.31
N GLY A 240 -11.99 -1.63 -4.95
CA GLY A 240 -10.88 -2.19 -5.73
C GLY A 240 -11.36 -3.28 -6.69
N GLU A 241 -10.74 -3.33 -7.86
CA GLU A 241 -11.06 -4.29 -8.93
C GLU A 241 -10.62 -5.72 -8.54
N VAL A 242 -9.67 -5.83 -7.60
CA VAL A 242 -9.19 -7.09 -7.05
C VAL A 242 -9.97 -7.40 -5.77
N GLN A 243 -10.89 -8.37 -5.84
CA GLN A 243 -11.80 -8.72 -4.75
C GLN A 243 -11.09 -9.06 -3.43
N SER A 244 -9.97 -9.79 -3.46
CA SER A 244 -9.23 -10.13 -2.24
C SER A 244 -8.58 -8.92 -1.55
N LEU A 245 -8.37 -7.83 -2.30
CA LEU A 245 -7.80 -6.58 -1.82
C LEU A 245 -8.85 -5.46 -1.63
N ALA A 246 -10.14 -5.73 -1.93
CA ALA A 246 -11.24 -4.82 -1.68
C ALA A 246 -11.70 -4.86 -0.21
N LEU A 247 -12.21 -3.75 0.31
CA LEU A 247 -12.63 -3.58 1.71
C LEU A 247 -14.14 -3.46 1.85
#